data_AF-A0A7J5Y5V2-F1
#
_entry.id   AF-A0A7J5Y5V2-F1
#
_cell.length_a   1.000
_cell.length_b   1.000
_cell.length_c   1.000
_cell.angle_alpha   90.00
_cell.angle_beta   90.00
_cell.angle_gamma   90.00
#
_symmetry.space_group_name_H-M   'P 1'
#
loop_
_entity.id
_entity.type
_entity.pdbx_description
1 polymer ?
#
loop_
_entity_poly.entity_id
_entity_poly.type
_entity_poly.pdbx_seq_one_letter_code
_entity_poly.pdbx_strand_id
1 'polypeptide(L)'
;MSSLQVIYVTRNPKDVFTSSFHLHDAASFLVDPGPQTQFLHKFLDGKVLFGSWFDHVKSWLNAEDEEHIMHISYEQMIMDLKDSVCNMAQFLQKSLDDEAIEKIADRCLFKNMKKNNMSNHSFVPRIAGDWKKQLTPAEAAYFDAVYKDNMKDVKYTFAWD
;
A
#
# COMPACT_ATOMS: atom_id res chain seq x y z
N MET A 1 -15.68 -7.20 -26.35
CA MET A 1 -14.36 -7.12 -25.67
C MET A 1 -14.65 -7.10 -24.18
N SER A 2 -14.03 -7.96 -23.38
CA SER A 2 -14.14 -7.85 -21.92
C SER A 2 -13.47 -6.53 -21.51
N SER A 3 -14.19 -5.64 -20.83
CA SER A 3 -13.55 -4.49 -20.20
C SER A 3 -12.59 -4.99 -19.12
N LEU A 4 -11.40 -4.40 -19.07
CA LEU A 4 -10.38 -4.75 -18.09
C LEU A 4 -10.82 -4.19 -16.73
N GLN A 5 -10.85 -5.03 -15.69
CA GLN A 5 -11.12 -4.58 -14.33
C GLN A 5 -9.81 -4.47 -13.55
N VAL A 6 -9.62 -3.37 -12.81
CA VAL A 6 -8.42 -3.08 -12.05
C VAL A 6 -8.78 -2.92 -10.58
N ILE A 7 -8.05 -3.61 -9.69
CA ILE A 7 -8.09 -3.35 -8.25
C ILE A 7 -6.83 -2.57 -7.90
N TYR A 8 -7.00 -1.29 -7.55
CA TYR A 8 -5.92 -0.40 -7.18
C TYR A 8 -5.79 -0.31 -5.66
N VAL A 9 -4.64 -0.74 -5.15
CA VAL A 9 -4.36 -0.78 -3.70
C VAL A 9 -3.51 0.43 -3.31
N THR A 10 -4.02 1.25 -2.40
CA THR A 10 -3.28 2.33 -1.74
C THR A 10 -2.86 1.93 -0.33
N ARG A 11 -1.91 2.66 0.25
CA ARG A 11 -1.45 2.47 1.63
C ARG A 11 -0.88 3.78 2.15
N ASN A 12 -0.91 3.99 3.46
CA ASN A 12 -0.31 5.14 4.11
C ASN A 12 1.14 5.34 3.61
N PRO A 13 1.49 6.51 3.07
CA PRO A 13 2.78 6.73 2.42
C PRO A 13 3.96 6.61 3.37
N LYS A 14 3.78 6.85 4.68
CA LYS A 14 4.83 6.61 5.68
C LYS A 14 5.10 5.12 5.87
N ASP A 15 4.06 4.29 5.84
CA ASP A 15 4.22 2.82 5.87
C ASP A 15 4.76 2.26 4.55
N VAL A 16 4.47 2.91 3.42
CA VAL A 16 5.09 2.58 2.14
C VAL A 16 6.59 2.91 2.18
N PHE A 17 6.95 4.08 2.70
CA PHE A 17 8.35 4.49 2.89
C PHE A 17 9.13 3.46 3.72
N THR A 18 8.63 3.09 4.90
CA THR A 18 9.31 2.12 5.77
C THR A 18 9.47 0.77 5.13
N SER A 19 8.40 0.27 4.48
CA SER A 19 8.44 -0.99 3.74
C SER A 19 9.43 -0.93 2.56
N SER A 20 9.50 0.21 1.87
CA SER A 20 10.39 0.42 0.73
C SER A 20 11.85 0.46 1.18
N PHE A 21 12.15 1.12 2.30
CA PHE A 21 13.50 1.17 2.86
C PHE A 21 14.03 -0.25 3.16
N HIS A 22 13.23 -1.08 3.81
CA HIS A 22 13.61 -2.48 4.09
C HIS A 22 13.73 -3.33 2.83
N LEU A 23 12.90 -3.08 1.81
CA LEU A 23 13.02 -3.77 0.52
C LEU A 23 14.35 -3.43 -0.16
N HIS A 24 14.74 -2.15 -0.16
CA HIS A 24 16.01 -1.71 -0.73
C HIS A 24 17.20 -2.20 0.11
N ASP A 25 17.08 -2.26 1.43
CA ASP A 25 18.12 -2.83 2.32
C ASP A 25 18.33 -4.33 2.04
N ALA A 26 17.24 -5.10 1.91
CA ALA A 26 17.29 -6.51 1.52
C ALA A 26 17.81 -6.72 0.08
N ALA A 27 17.58 -5.75 -0.81
CA ALA A 27 18.07 -5.72 -2.19
C ALA A 27 19.33 -4.85 -2.35
N SER A 28 20.06 -4.57 -1.27
CA SER A 28 21.20 -3.64 -1.26
C SER A 28 22.34 -4.06 -2.18
N PHE A 29 22.39 -5.35 -2.54
CA PHE A 29 23.29 -5.88 -3.57
C PHE A 29 23.02 -5.32 -4.98
N LEU A 30 21.85 -4.73 -5.24
CA LEU A 30 21.50 -4.03 -6.48
C LEU A 30 21.65 -2.51 -6.33
N VAL A 31 21.07 -1.94 -5.27
CA VAL A 31 21.09 -0.49 -4.99
C VAL A 31 21.10 -0.27 -3.48
N ASP A 32 22.17 0.34 -2.97
CA ASP A 32 22.24 0.76 -1.56
C ASP A 32 21.26 1.91 -1.28
N PRO A 33 20.29 1.75 -0.35
CA PRO A 33 19.41 2.84 0.03
C PRO A 33 20.16 4.01 0.70
N GLY A 34 21.30 3.72 1.34
CA GLY A 34 22.02 4.64 2.21
C GLY A 34 21.30 4.88 3.54
N PRO A 35 21.69 5.93 4.30
CA PRO A 35 21.03 6.26 5.56
C PRO A 35 19.53 6.54 5.37
N GLN A 36 18.70 6.10 6.32
CA GLN A 36 17.24 6.27 6.28
C GLN A 36 16.81 7.71 5.97
N THR A 37 17.43 8.71 6.61
CA THR A 37 17.10 10.13 6.37
C THR A 37 17.38 10.54 4.92
N GLN A 38 18.46 10.05 4.30
CA GLN A 38 18.72 10.32 2.87
C GLN A 38 17.70 9.61 1.99
N PHE A 39 17.34 8.37 2.32
CA PHE A 39 16.32 7.63 1.61
C PHE A 39 14.94 8.31 1.72
N LEU A 40 14.62 8.93 2.86
CA LEU A 40 13.40 9.71 3.07
C LEU A 40 13.31 10.87 2.06
N HIS A 41 14.38 11.63 1.89
CA HIS A 41 14.42 12.70 0.89
C HIS A 41 14.26 12.14 -0.53
N LYS A 42 14.95 11.05 -0.87
CA LYS A 42 14.79 10.40 -2.19
C LYS A 42 13.35 9.94 -2.42
N PHE A 43 12.71 9.33 -1.42
CA PHE A 43 11.34 8.85 -1.49
C PHE A 43 10.35 9.99 -1.72
N LEU A 44 10.46 11.06 -0.92
CA LEU A 44 9.59 12.23 -1.04
C LEU A 44 9.79 13.00 -2.35
N ASP A 45 11.01 13.01 -2.89
CA ASP A 45 11.33 13.56 -4.22
C ASP A 45 10.91 12.63 -5.38
N GLY A 46 10.41 11.42 -5.11
CA GLY A 46 10.10 10.42 -6.13
C GLY A 46 11.33 9.84 -6.83
N LYS A 47 12.52 9.96 -6.25
CA LYS A 47 13.80 9.43 -6.75
C LYS A 47 14.08 8.03 -6.21
N VAL A 48 13.06 7.18 -6.22
CA VAL A 48 13.11 5.77 -5.81
C VAL A 48 12.59 4.88 -6.92
N LEU A 49 12.77 3.56 -6.78
CA LEU A 49 12.16 2.60 -7.69
C LEU A 49 10.64 2.84 -7.78
N PHE A 50 10.10 2.90 -9.00
CA PHE A 50 8.71 3.24 -9.33
C PHE A 50 8.28 4.71 -9.17
N GLY A 51 9.18 5.61 -8.80
CA GLY A 51 8.94 7.05 -8.86
C GLY A 51 8.20 7.63 -7.64
N SER A 52 7.50 8.74 -7.87
CA SER A 52 6.76 9.49 -6.85
C SER A 52 5.49 8.77 -6.41
N TRP A 53 5.38 8.46 -5.11
CA TRP A 53 4.14 7.93 -4.53
C TRP A 53 2.96 8.89 -4.74
N PHE A 54 3.20 10.20 -4.60
CA PHE A 54 2.16 11.22 -4.76
C PHE A 54 1.60 11.24 -6.17
N ASP A 55 2.48 11.25 -7.17
CA ASP A 55 2.04 11.31 -8.58
C ASP A 55 1.38 10.00 -8.99
N HIS A 56 1.86 8.86 -8.48
CA HIS A 56 1.23 7.57 -8.69
C HIS A 56 -0.19 7.52 -8.11
N VAL A 57 -0.40 7.94 -6.86
CA VAL A 57 -1.75 7.94 -6.26
C VAL A 57 -2.66 8.94 -6.97
N LYS A 58 -2.19 10.16 -7.25
CA LYS A 58 -2.96 11.16 -8.00
C LYS A 58 -3.33 10.65 -9.40
N SER A 59 -2.42 10.00 -10.13
CA SER A 59 -2.72 9.51 -11.48
C SER A 59 -3.81 8.45 -11.48
N TRP A 60 -3.80 7.56 -10.50
CA TRP A 60 -4.82 6.52 -10.38
C TRP A 60 -6.17 7.07 -9.89
N LEU A 61 -6.18 8.05 -8.98
CA LEU A 61 -7.42 8.71 -8.56
C LEU A 61 -8.05 9.59 -9.64
N ASN A 62 -7.28 10.02 -10.64
CA ASN A 62 -7.76 10.80 -11.79
C ASN A 62 -7.80 9.98 -13.08
N ALA A 63 -7.66 8.65 -13.01
CA ALA A 63 -7.72 7.81 -14.19
C ALA A 63 -9.12 7.88 -14.79
N GLU A 64 -9.19 7.99 -16.12
CA GLU A 64 -10.45 7.79 -16.85
C GLU A 64 -10.92 6.34 -16.61
N ASP A 65 -12.24 6.14 -16.56
CA ASP A 65 -12.87 4.82 -16.38
C ASP A 65 -13.02 4.31 -14.92
N GLU A 66 -13.52 5.18 -14.03
CA GLU A 66 -13.81 4.88 -12.62
C GLU A 66 -14.64 3.60 -12.41
N GLU A 67 -15.56 3.28 -13.33
CA GLU A 67 -16.41 2.08 -13.23
C GLU A 67 -15.61 0.76 -13.31
N HIS A 68 -14.41 0.80 -13.88
CA HIS A 68 -13.53 -0.36 -14.02
C HIS A 68 -12.34 -0.35 -13.06
N ILE A 69 -12.30 0.59 -12.11
CA ILE A 69 -11.23 0.68 -11.11
C ILE A 69 -11.82 0.64 -9.70
N MET A 70 -11.56 -0.45 -8.98
CA MET A 70 -11.86 -0.53 -7.55
C MET A 70 -10.68 0.02 -6.75
N HIS A 71 -10.91 1.12 -6.04
CA HIS A 71 -9.96 1.65 -5.06
C HIS A 71 -10.14 0.98 -3.70
N ILE A 72 -9.06 0.47 -3.14
CA ILE A 72 -9.03 -0.06 -1.77
C ILE A 72 -7.72 0.31 -1.08
N SER A 73 -7.73 0.51 0.23
CA SER A 73 -6.51 0.71 1.00
C SER A 73 -6.07 -0.57 1.72
N TYR A 74 -4.77 -0.67 1.97
CA TYR A 74 -4.20 -1.71 2.83
C TYR A 74 -4.81 -1.67 4.23
N GLU A 75 -5.09 -0.47 4.73
CA GLU A 75 -5.71 -0.21 6.03
C GLU A 75 -7.14 -0.77 6.10
N GLN A 76 -7.93 -0.65 5.02
CA GLN A 76 -9.25 -1.28 4.93
C GLN A 76 -9.14 -2.81 4.96
N MET A 77 -8.18 -3.38 4.20
CA MET A 77 -7.98 -4.83 4.15
C MET A 77 -7.59 -5.45 5.50
N ILE A 78 -6.83 -4.73 6.32
CA ILE A 78 -6.48 -5.22 7.66
C ILE A 78 -7.55 -4.92 8.71
N MET A 79 -8.42 -3.93 8.47
CA MET A 79 -9.52 -3.58 9.37
C MET A 79 -10.63 -4.61 9.27
N ASP A 80 -11.06 -4.96 8.06
CA ASP A 80 -11.97 -6.07 7.80
C ASP A 80 -11.62 -6.78 6.49
N LEU A 81 -10.93 -7.90 6.63
CA LEU A 81 -10.48 -8.69 5.49
C LEU A 81 -11.65 -9.42 4.80
N LYS A 82 -12.71 -9.80 5.54
CA LYS A 82 -13.86 -10.51 4.94
C LYS A 82 -14.69 -9.56 4.10
N ASP A 83 -14.97 -8.37 4.63
CA ASP A 83 -15.65 -7.31 3.88
C ASP A 83 -14.86 -6.92 2.63
N SER A 84 -13.53 -6.76 2.76
CA SER A 84 -12.66 -6.49 1.62
C SER A 84 -12.71 -7.58 0.54
N VAL A 85 -12.71 -8.86 0.93
CA VAL A 85 -12.85 -10.00 -0.01
C VAL A 85 -14.23 -9.99 -0.66
N CYS A 86 -15.28 -9.71 0.09
CA CYS A 86 -16.65 -9.60 -0.43
C CYS A 86 -16.75 -8.48 -1.48
N ASN A 87 -16.25 -7.29 -1.17
CA ASN A 87 -16.26 -6.14 -2.07
C ASN A 87 -15.45 -6.42 -3.36
N MET A 88 -14.27 -7.06 -3.25
CA MET A 88 -13.49 -7.46 -4.42
C MET A 88 -14.23 -8.51 -5.27
N ALA A 89 -14.91 -9.48 -4.64
CA ALA A 89 -15.67 -10.48 -5.36
C ALA A 89 -16.86 -9.87 -6.12
N GLN A 90 -17.59 -8.94 -5.50
CA GLN A 90 -18.67 -8.19 -6.13
C GLN A 90 -18.16 -7.38 -7.33
N PHE A 91 -17.06 -6.64 -7.15
CA PHE A 91 -16.42 -5.90 -8.23
C PHE A 91 -16.05 -6.81 -9.40
N LEU A 92 -15.40 -7.95 -9.13
CA LEU A 92 -15.03 -8.95 -10.14
C LEU A 92 -16.20 -9.81 -10.66
N GLN A 93 -17.43 -9.51 -10.25
CA GLN A 93 -18.65 -10.22 -10.62
C GLN A 93 -18.55 -11.74 -10.34
N LYS A 94 -17.98 -12.09 -9.18
CA LYS A 94 -17.86 -13.46 -8.69
C LYS A 94 -18.81 -13.70 -7.54
N SER A 95 -19.63 -14.74 -7.68
CA SER A 95 -20.45 -15.25 -6.58
C SER A 95 -19.58 -16.12 -5.68
N LEU A 96 -19.41 -15.71 -4.42
CA LEU A 96 -18.77 -16.49 -3.37
C LEU A 96 -19.80 -16.71 -2.25
N ASP A 97 -19.82 -17.91 -1.68
CA ASP A 97 -20.56 -18.16 -0.44
C ASP A 97 -19.72 -17.75 0.78
N ASP A 98 -20.38 -17.68 1.94
CA ASP A 98 -19.75 -17.27 3.19
C ASP A 98 -18.56 -18.17 3.57
N GLU A 99 -18.65 -19.47 3.28
CA GLU A 99 -17.57 -20.42 3.56
C GLU A 99 -16.33 -20.14 2.70
N ALA A 100 -16.50 -19.79 1.43
CA ALA A 100 -15.42 -19.40 0.54
C ALA A 100 -14.79 -18.08 0.97
N ILE A 101 -15.60 -17.07 1.34
CA ILE A 101 -15.11 -15.78 1.84
C ILE A 101 -14.27 -16.00 3.10
N GLU A 102 -14.76 -16.78 4.07
CA GLU A 102 -14.04 -17.13 5.30
C GLU A 102 -12.71 -17.81 5.02
N LYS A 103 -12.69 -18.80 4.12
CA LYS A 103 -11.48 -19.53 3.75
C LYS A 103 -10.45 -18.62 3.07
N ILE A 104 -10.89 -17.70 2.20
CA ILE A 104 -10.00 -16.75 1.53
C ILE A 104 -9.42 -15.79 2.58
N ALA A 105 -10.27 -15.19 3.42
CA ALA A 105 -9.83 -14.28 4.45
C ALA A 105 -8.82 -14.93 5.40
N ASP A 106 -9.10 -16.14 5.91
CA ASP A 106 -8.15 -16.85 6.78
C ASP A 106 -6.82 -17.11 6.07
N ARG A 107 -6.82 -17.61 4.82
CA ARG A 107 -5.58 -17.86 4.06
C ARG A 107 -4.77 -16.59 3.80
N CYS A 108 -5.45 -15.46 3.61
CA CYS A 108 -4.83 -14.16 3.35
C CYS A 108 -4.33 -13.46 4.63
N LEU A 109 -4.61 -13.98 5.83
CA LEU A 109 -4.02 -13.45 7.06
C LEU A 109 -2.49 -13.53 7.01
N PHE A 110 -1.81 -12.47 7.45
CA PHE A 110 -0.35 -12.39 7.44
C PHE A 110 0.33 -13.60 8.10
N LYS A 111 -0.20 -14.06 9.25
CA LYS A 111 0.31 -15.24 9.98
C LYS A 111 0.31 -16.53 9.12
N ASN A 112 -0.65 -16.63 8.21
CA ASN A 112 -0.84 -17.80 7.33
C ASN A 112 -0.02 -17.63 6.05
N MET A 113 -0.08 -16.45 5.41
CA MET A 113 0.75 -16.16 4.23
C MET A 113 2.25 -16.24 4.51
N LYS A 114 2.73 -15.80 5.68
CA LYS A 114 4.14 -15.89 6.07
C LYS A 114 4.67 -17.33 6.12
N LYS A 115 3.79 -18.30 6.41
CA LYS A 115 4.12 -19.73 6.44
C LYS A 115 4.02 -20.41 5.08
N ASN A 116 3.44 -19.74 4.08
CA ASN A 116 3.24 -20.30 2.76
C ASN A 116 4.45 -20.01 1.86
N ASN A 117 5.19 -21.06 1.48
CA ASN A 117 6.38 -20.95 0.63
C ASN A 117 6.11 -20.35 -0.77
N MET A 118 4.86 -20.36 -1.23
CA MET A 118 4.48 -19.76 -2.51
C MET A 118 4.24 -18.24 -2.42
N SER A 119 4.17 -17.67 -1.22
CA SER A 119 3.88 -16.23 -1.03
C SER A 119 4.81 -15.52 -0.02
N ASN A 120 5.67 -16.24 0.69
CA ASN A 120 6.52 -15.70 1.76
C ASN A 120 7.82 -15.05 1.29
N HIS A 121 7.81 -14.37 0.14
CA HIS A 121 9.00 -13.75 -0.48
C HIS A 121 9.62 -12.56 0.28
N SER A 122 9.07 -12.15 1.43
CA SER A 122 9.53 -10.95 2.15
C SER A 122 9.96 -11.23 3.59
N PHE A 123 11.18 -10.83 3.92
CA PHE A 123 11.74 -10.82 5.28
C PHE A 123 11.26 -9.64 6.14
N VAL A 124 10.41 -8.76 5.60
CA VAL A 124 10.03 -7.49 6.21
C VAL A 124 8.68 -7.59 6.94
N PRO A 125 8.56 -7.11 8.20
CA PRO A 125 7.28 -6.95 8.89
C PRO A 125 6.33 -6.02 8.11
N ARG A 126 5.10 -6.47 7.84
CA ARG A 126 4.08 -5.70 7.12
C ARG A 126 2.98 -5.26 8.09
N ILE A 127 3.29 -4.29 8.95
CA ILE A 127 2.36 -3.78 9.97
C ILE A 127 1.99 -2.33 9.60
N ALA A 128 0.70 -2.00 9.53
CA ALA A 128 0.26 -0.62 9.36
C ALA A 128 0.54 0.18 10.65
N GLY A 129 0.97 1.42 10.49
CA GLY A 129 1.39 2.30 11.57
C GLY A 129 2.78 2.01 12.14
N ASP A 130 3.54 1.07 11.56
CA ASP A 130 4.89 0.76 12.06
C ASP A 130 5.88 1.89 11.78
N TRP A 131 5.55 2.80 10.86
CA TRP A 131 6.27 4.07 10.66
C TRP A 131 6.50 4.85 11.95
N LYS A 132 5.60 4.75 12.93
CA LYS A 132 5.72 5.44 14.23
C LYS A 132 6.93 4.97 15.06
N LYS A 133 7.44 3.77 14.80
CA LYS A 133 8.63 3.22 15.47
C LYS A 133 9.92 3.48 14.69
N GLN A 134 9.81 3.81 13.41
CA GLN A 134 10.95 3.92 12.51
C GLN A 134 11.33 5.36 12.21
N LEU A 135 10.34 6.26 12.09
CA LEU A 135 10.58 7.67 11.88
C LEU A 135 10.76 8.39 13.22
N THR A 136 11.75 9.27 13.27
CA THR A 136 11.84 10.25 14.36
C THR A 136 10.66 11.23 14.27
N PRO A 137 10.28 11.91 15.38
CA PRO A 137 9.23 12.93 15.34
C PRO A 137 9.50 14.04 14.31
N ALA A 138 10.77 14.42 14.13
CA ALA A 138 11.17 15.43 13.15
C ALA A 138 10.97 14.95 11.70
N GLU A 139 11.38 13.72 11.40
CA GLU A 139 11.16 13.11 10.08
C GLU A 139 9.68 12.92 9.77
N ALA A 140 8.88 12.48 10.75
CA ALA A 140 7.44 12.33 10.61
C ALA A 140 6.76 13.69 10.34
N ALA A 141 7.13 14.74 11.07
CA ALA A 141 6.60 16.08 10.86
C ALA A 141 7.01 16.66 9.49
N TYR A 142 8.26 16.42 9.06
CA TYR A 142 8.71 16.80 7.71
C TYR A 142 7.91 16.07 6.64
N PHE A 143 7.69 14.76 6.79
CA PHE A 143 6.84 13.97 5.90
C PHE A 143 5.42 14.56 5.82
N ASP A 144 4.81 14.87 6.97
CA ASP A 144 3.45 15.42 7.03
C ASP A 144 3.34 16.77 6.29
N ALA A 145 4.35 17.63 6.43
CA ALA A 145 4.39 18.89 5.70
C ALA A 145 4.43 18.67 4.18
N VAL A 146 5.28 17.75 3.71
CA VAL A 146 5.39 17.42 2.27
C VAL A 146 4.11 16.75 1.75
N TYR A 147 3.54 15.82 2.52
CA TYR A 147 2.29 15.14 2.18
C TYR A 147 1.15 16.14 2.04
N LYS A 148 0.99 17.02 3.02
CA LYS A 148 -0.06 18.04 3.01
C LYS A 148 0.05 18.95 1.80
N ASP A 149 1.25 19.39 1.42
CA ASP A 149 1.43 20.24 0.25
C ASP A 149 1.17 19.49 -1.06
N ASN A 150 1.64 18.25 -1.20
CA ASN A 150 1.48 17.45 -2.41
C ASN A 150 0.05 16.93 -2.65
N MET A 151 -0.72 16.74 -1.57
CA MET A 151 -2.06 16.14 -1.61
C MET A 151 -3.18 17.16 -1.35
N LYS A 152 -2.87 18.46 -1.20
CA LYS A 152 -3.86 19.51 -0.86
C LYS A 152 -5.06 19.62 -1.82
N ASP A 153 -4.86 19.27 -3.09
CA ASP A 153 -5.88 19.37 -4.13
C ASP A 153 -6.63 18.05 -4.37
N VAL A 154 -6.26 16.99 -3.65
CA VAL A 154 -6.86 15.66 -3.79
C VAL A 154 -8.16 15.61 -2.98
N LYS A 155 -9.29 15.42 -3.68
CA LYS A 155 -10.62 15.29 -3.07
C LYS A 155 -10.96 13.82 -2.80
N TYR A 156 -10.10 13.14 -2.07
CA TYR A 156 -10.27 11.74 -1.66
C TYR A 156 -9.92 11.60 -0.19
N THR A 157 -10.76 10.93 0.58
CA THR A 157 -10.51 10.65 2.00
C THR A 157 -9.80 9.32 2.14
N PHE A 158 -8.55 9.33 2.61
CA PHE A 158 -7.81 8.11 2.85
C PHE A 158 -8.15 7.51 4.22
N ALA A 159 -8.02 6.19 4.34
CA ALA A 159 -8.31 5.46 5.58
C ALA A 159 -7.35 5.78 6.74
N TRP A 160 -6.30 6.56 6.50
CA TRP A 160 -5.29 6.95 7.48
C TRP A 160 -5.26 8.46 7.77
N ASP A 161 -6.16 9.23 7.15
CA ASP A 161 -6.34 10.65 7.44
C ASP A 161 -6.99 10.86 8.82
#